data_AF-A0A535JGZ0-F1
#
_entry.id   AF-A0A535JGZ0-F1
#
_cell.length_a   1.000
_cell.length_b   1.000
_cell.length_c   1.000
_cell.angle_alpha   90.00
_cell.angle_beta   90.00
_cell.angle_gamma   90.00
#
_symmetry.space_group_name_H-M   'P 1'
#
loop_
_entity.id
_entity.type
_entity.pdbx_description
1 polymer ?
#
loop_
_entity_poly.entity_id
_entity_poly.type
_entity_poly.pdbx_seq_one_letter_code
_entity_poly.pdbx_strand_id
1 'polypeptide(L)'
;MAVETHGTGTLPQIKGVKDVPYDELFVSGHRTCQGCESALVMRHMVKASGPRTIVLGSTGCMYVANTTYYTTPWVVPWMHTQLGASGSAALGTAAGLKVLMRKGKIKDEKINVIAFCGDGGGADMGIGAISATLTHKEYNCLVLLYDNESYANTDIQLSSQTPYGAVTTFSPSGSKKRLMHTRWKKNVPGMLAAGHPESRYIAAGCAA
;
A
#
# COMPACT_ATOMS: atom_id res chain seq x y z
N MET A 1 0.85 -11.56 25.04
CA MET A 1 2.20 -10.96 25.12
C MET A 1 2.04 -9.51 24.70
N ALA A 2 2.40 -8.56 25.56
CA ALA A 2 2.25 -7.15 25.26
C ALA A 2 3.27 -6.77 24.18
N VAL A 3 2.81 -6.20 23.07
CA VAL A 3 3.68 -5.66 22.02
C VAL A 3 4.48 -4.52 22.66
N GLU A 4 5.81 -4.63 22.71
CA GLU A 4 6.65 -3.58 23.27
C GLU A 4 6.49 -2.30 22.46
N THR A 5 5.89 -1.28 23.09
CA THR A 5 5.77 0.04 22.49
C THR A 5 7.13 0.73 22.60
N HIS A 6 7.99 0.60 21.59
CA HIS A 6 9.20 1.40 21.51
C HIS A 6 8.82 2.89 21.41
N GLY A 7 8.97 3.61 22.53
CA GLY A 7 8.48 4.99 22.72
C GLY A 7 9.27 6.08 22.00
N THR A 8 10.12 5.76 21.02
CA THR A 8 11.11 6.70 20.45
C THR A 8 10.93 7.02 18.96
N GLY A 9 9.87 6.54 18.29
CA GLY A 9 9.45 7.02 16.96
C GLY A 9 10.38 6.71 15.77
N THR A 10 11.60 6.21 16.02
CA THR A 10 12.52 5.73 14.99
C THR A 10 12.89 4.29 15.29
N LEU A 11 12.40 3.38 14.45
CA LEU A 11 12.73 1.97 14.55
C LEU A 11 14.16 1.74 14.05
N PRO A 12 14.92 0.81 14.67
CA PRO A 12 16.27 0.49 14.24
C PRO A 12 16.25 -0.10 12.83
N GLN A 13 17.31 0.16 12.07
CA GLN A 13 17.48 -0.45 10.75
C GLN A 13 17.67 -1.97 10.90
N ILE A 14 16.86 -2.74 10.18
CA ILE A 14 17.01 -4.19 10.08
C ILE A 14 18.18 -4.48 9.12
N LYS A 15 19.27 -5.06 9.62
CA LYS A 15 20.47 -5.36 8.80
C LYS A 15 20.48 -6.79 8.30
N GLY A 16 19.79 -7.70 8.97
CA GLY A 16 19.62 -9.07 8.53
C GLY A 16 18.42 -9.76 9.18
N VAL A 17 18.18 -11.01 8.77
CA VAL A 17 17.03 -11.82 9.23
C VAL A 17 17.00 -11.96 10.75
N LYS A 18 18.16 -11.98 11.42
CA LYS A 18 18.27 -12.08 12.88
C LYS A 18 17.78 -10.83 13.61
N ASP A 19 17.76 -9.68 12.93
CA ASP A 19 17.33 -8.39 13.51
C ASP A 19 15.84 -8.13 13.25
N VAL A 20 15.14 -9.04 12.56
CA VAL A 20 13.73 -8.89 12.24
C VAL A 20 12.90 -9.04 13.53
N PRO A 21 12.01 -8.10 13.85
CA PRO A 21 11.15 -8.21 15.04
C PRO A 21 10.31 -9.49 15.01
N TYR A 22 10.21 -10.17 16.15
CA TYR A 22 9.35 -11.35 16.32
C TYR A 22 7.86 -10.99 16.26
N ASP A 23 7.50 -9.79 16.72
CA ASP A 23 6.10 -9.35 16.76
C ASP A 23 5.47 -9.28 15.36
N GLU A 24 4.27 -9.82 15.23
CA GLU A 24 3.44 -9.76 14.02
C GLU A 24 2.29 -8.78 14.22
N LEU A 25 2.21 -7.78 13.35
CA LEU A 25 1.13 -6.79 13.33
C LEU A 25 0.11 -7.03 12.21
N PHE A 26 0.38 -8.07 11.41
CA PHE A 26 -0.51 -8.68 10.43
C PHE A 26 -0.54 -10.18 10.73
N VAL A 27 -1.62 -10.66 11.32
CA VAL A 27 -1.73 -12.02 11.87
C VAL A 27 -2.42 -12.98 10.92
N SER A 28 -2.34 -14.27 11.22
CA SER A 28 -3.10 -15.31 10.52
C SER A 28 -4.61 -15.06 10.60
N GLY A 29 -5.33 -15.44 9.54
CA GLY A 29 -6.79 -15.31 9.50
C GLY A 29 -7.24 -14.34 8.41
N HIS A 30 -6.96 -14.69 7.16
CA HIS A 30 -7.34 -13.92 5.98
C HIS A 30 -7.59 -14.89 4.81
N ARG A 31 -8.51 -14.52 3.92
CA ARG A 31 -8.97 -15.31 2.78
C ARG A 31 -8.15 -15.02 1.51
N THR A 32 -6.84 -14.88 1.66
CA THR A 32 -5.91 -14.71 0.54
C THR A 32 -5.55 -16.06 -0.08
N CYS A 33 -5.09 -16.06 -1.32
CA CYS A 33 -4.62 -17.28 -1.99
C CYS A 33 -3.45 -17.92 -1.23
N GLN A 34 -3.29 -19.24 -1.35
CA GLN A 34 -2.08 -19.91 -0.86
C GLN A 34 -0.86 -19.35 -1.60
N GLY A 35 0.15 -18.90 -0.84
CA GLY A 35 1.34 -18.26 -1.41
C GLY A 35 1.11 -16.82 -1.89
N CYS A 36 0.06 -16.12 -1.43
CA CYS A 36 -0.19 -14.74 -1.82
C CYS A 36 0.94 -13.79 -1.40
N GLU A 37 1.75 -13.37 -2.37
CA GLU A 37 2.87 -12.43 -2.14
C GLU A 37 2.39 -11.04 -1.73
N SER A 38 1.24 -10.58 -2.22
CA SER A 38 0.66 -9.31 -1.78
C SER A 38 0.38 -9.32 -0.27
N ALA A 39 -0.03 -10.46 0.30
CA ALA A 39 -0.24 -10.60 1.74
C ALA A 39 1.10 -10.58 2.49
N LEU A 40 2.16 -11.16 1.92
CA LEU A 40 3.52 -11.09 2.46
C LEU A 40 4.04 -9.65 2.48
N VAL A 41 3.79 -8.86 1.43
CA VAL A 41 4.10 -7.41 1.39
C VAL A 41 3.38 -6.69 2.52
N MET A 42 2.09 -6.93 2.74
CA MET A 42 1.34 -6.31 3.85
C MET A 42 1.94 -6.67 5.21
N ARG A 43 2.30 -7.94 5.40
CA ARG A 43 2.96 -8.42 6.62
C ARG A 43 4.31 -7.74 6.87
N HIS A 44 5.16 -7.66 5.85
CA HIS A 44 6.47 -7.00 5.96
C HIS A 44 6.34 -5.50 6.18
N MET A 45 5.44 -4.83 5.45
CA MET A 45 5.17 -3.40 5.59
C MET A 45 4.81 -3.05 7.04
N VAL A 46 3.81 -3.73 7.62
CA VAL A 46 3.38 -3.36 8.97
C VAL A 46 4.39 -3.78 10.03
N LYS A 47 5.08 -4.92 9.86
CA LYS A 47 6.16 -5.34 10.75
C LYS A 47 7.28 -4.30 10.78
N ALA A 48 7.70 -3.79 9.62
CA ALA A 48 8.71 -2.73 9.53
C ALA A 48 8.21 -1.39 10.07
N SER A 49 6.90 -1.14 10.05
CA SER A 49 6.30 0.10 10.57
C SER A 49 6.12 0.12 12.09
N GLY A 50 6.04 -1.04 12.74
CA GLY A 50 5.81 -1.15 14.18
C GLY A 50 4.39 -0.74 14.64
N PRO A 51 4.12 -0.78 15.95
CA PRO A 51 2.76 -0.69 16.50
C PRO A 51 2.15 0.72 16.49
N ARG A 52 2.96 1.78 16.33
CA ARG A 52 2.46 3.16 16.20
C ARG A 52 2.17 3.52 14.73
N THR A 53 1.28 2.72 14.13
CA THR A 53 0.95 2.82 12.70
C THR A 53 -0.56 2.79 12.49
N ILE A 54 -1.05 3.63 11.58
CA ILE A 54 -2.40 3.58 11.03
C ILE A 54 -2.29 3.15 9.58
N VAL A 55 -3.05 2.12 9.20
CA VAL A 55 -3.07 1.58 7.84
C VAL A 55 -4.39 1.94 7.14
N LEU A 56 -4.31 2.38 5.90
CA LEU A 56 -5.47 2.74 5.08
C LEU A 56 -5.46 1.87 3.83
N GLY A 57 -6.47 1.02 3.64
CA GLY A 57 -6.50 0.05 2.54
C GLY A 57 -7.51 0.39 1.47
N SER A 58 -7.05 0.70 0.25
CA SER A 58 -7.99 0.87 -0.85
C SER A 58 -8.64 -0.44 -1.28
N THR A 59 -9.85 -0.33 -1.83
CA THR A 59 -10.56 -1.46 -2.42
C THR A 59 -9.63 -2.22 -3.38
N GLY A 60 -9.55 -3.54 -3.23
CA GLY A 60 -8.64 -4.43 -3.96
C GLY A 60 -8.44 -5.73 -3.19
N CYS A 61 -7.54 -6.62 -3.65
CA CYS A 61 -7.31 -7.91 -2.99
C CYS A 61 -6.94 -7.73 -1.51
N MET A 62 -6.02 -6.82 -1.20
CA MET A 62 -5.56 -6.63 0.18
C MET A 62 -6.58 -5.95 1.10
N TYR A 63 -7.69 -5.45 0.54
CA TYR A 63 -8.88 -5.14 1.32
C TYR A 63 -9.77 -6.38 1.43
N VAL A 64 -10.34 -6.84 0.30
CA VAL A 64 -11.39 -7.85 0.28
C VAL A 64 -10.92 -9.17 0.89
N ALA A 65 -9.80 -9.72 0.42
CA ALA A 65 -9.31 -11.01 0.88
C ALA A 65 -8.93 -10.99 2.36
N ASN A 66 -8.49 -9.85 2.88
CA ASN A 66 -8.10 -9.73 4.29
C ASN A 66 -9.29 -9.51 5.23
N THR A 67 -10.40 -8.92 4.78
CA THR A 67 -11.53 -8.58 5.66
C THR A 67 -12.79 -9.43 5.47
N THR A 68 -12.72 -10.42 4.57
CA THR A 68 -13.83 -11.34 4.26
C THR A 68 -13.96 -12.47 5.29
N TYR A 69 -15.02 -12.55 6.09
CA TYR A 69 -16.09 -11.56 6.33
C TYR A 69 -16.06 -11.10 7.79
N TYR A 70 -16.23 -9.80 8.03
CA TYR A 70 -16.25 -9.17 9.36
C TYR A 70 -15.04 -9.54 10.25
N THR A 71 -13.90 -9.81 9.62
CA THR A 71 -12.64 -10.11 10.31
C THR A 71 -11.55 -9.17 9.79
N THR A 72 -10.40 -9.16 10.45
CA THR A 72 -9.23 -8.42 9.98
C THR A 72 -7.96 -9.05 10.55
N PRO A 73 -6.91 -9.23 9.73
CA PRO A 73 -5.59 -9.63 10.21
C PRO A 73 -4.80 -8.45 10.78
N TRP A 74 -5.28 -7.22 10.67
CA TRP A 74 -4.58 -6.03 11.16
C TRP A 74 -4.70 -5.91 12.68
N VAL A 75 -3.56 -5.98 13.38
CA VAL A 75 -3.47 -5.72 14.84
C VAL A 75 -3.46 -4.21 15.12
N VAL A 76 -2.98 -3.43 14.16
CA VAL A 76 -2.96 -1.97 14.19
C VAL A 76 -4.26 -1.37 13.65
N PRO A 77 -4.61 -0.10 14.00
CA PRO A 77 -5.75 0.57 13.42
C PRO A 77 -5.70 0.54 11.89
N TRP A 78 -6.78 0.03 11.29
CA TRP A 78 -6.94 -0.02 9.84
C TRP A 78 -8.30 0.56 9.42
N MET A 79 -8.35 1.20 8.26
CA MET A 79 -9.59 1.69 7.66
C MET A 79 -9.64 1.41 6.15
N HIS A 80 -10.83 1.07 5.66
CA HIS A 80 -11.14 0.98 4.23
C HIS A 80 -11.12 2.35 3.57
N THR A 81 -10.62 2.42 2.34
CA THR A 81 -10.80 3.58 1.44
C THR A 81 -11.22 3.12 0.05
N GLN A 82 -11.80 4.03 -0.73
CA GLN A 82 -12.21 3.74 -2.10
C GLN A 82 -10.98 3.42 -2.97
N LEU A 83 -11.17 2.63 -4.04
CA LEU A 83 -10.08 2.12 -4.91
C LEU A 83 -9.07 3.22 -5.30
N GLY A 84 -9.54 4.42 -5.66
CA GLY A 84 -8.71 5.54 -6.13
C GLY A 84 -8.34 6.57 -5.05
N ALA A 85 -8.60 6.29 -3.77
CA ALA A 85 -8.52 7.29 -2.70
C ALA A 85 -7.37 7.07 -1.70
N SER A 86 -6.39 6.20 -1.99
CA SER A 86 -5.26 5.97 -1.07
C SER A 86 -4.46 7.24 -0.77
N GLY A 87 -4.15 8.04 -1.80
CA GLY A 87 -3.44 9.31 -1.61
C GLY A 87 -4.21 10.29 -0.73
N SER A 88 -5.45 10.61 -1.11
CA SER A 88 -6.29 11.56 -0.36
C SER A 88 -6.59 11.08 1.07
N ALA A 89 -6.78 9.78 1.28
CA ALA A 89 -6.97 9.21 2.62
C ALA A 89 -5.70 9.34 3.47
N ALA A 90 -4.51 9.07 2.90
CA ALA A 90 -3.23 9.25 3.59
C ALA A 90 -3.02 10.71 4.01
N LEU A 91 -3.20 11.63 3.06
CA LEU A 91 -3.05 13.07 3.27
C LEU A 91 -4.01 13.58 4.34
N GLY A 92 -5.30 13.23 4.23
CA GLY A 92 -6.33 13.63 5.19
C GLY A 92 -6.08 13.09 6.60
N THR A 93 -5.64 11.84 6.71
CA THR A 93 -5.31 11.23 8.01
C THR A 93 -4.10 11.92 8.64
N ALA A 94 -3.03 12.15 7.87
CA ALA A 94 -1.84 12.84 8.37
C ALA A 94 -2.14 14.29 8.79
N ALA A 95 -2.97 15.01 8.01
CA ALA A 95 -3.41 16.36 8.34
C ALA A 95 -4.28 16.38 9.61
N GLY A 96 -5.21 15.43 9.73
CA GLY A 96 -6.08 15.29 10.91
C GLY A 96 -5.27 15.04 12.18
N LEU A 97 -4.33 14.09 12.16
CA LEU A 97 -3.43 13.82 13.30
C LEU A 97 -2.64 15.06 13.69
N LYS A 98 -2.04 15.76 12.72
CA LYS A 98 -1.27 16.99 12.97
C LYS A 98 -2.10 18.07 13.66
N VAL A 99 -3.35 18.26 13.25
CA VAL A 99 -4.26 19.24 13.87
C VAL A 99 -4.66 18.81 15.28
N LEU A 100 -4.94 17.52 15.50
CA LEU A 100 -5.29 17.00 16.83
C LEU A 100 -4.14 17.16 17.83
N MET A 101 -2.91 16.87 17.41
CA MET A 101 -1.68 17.07 18.20
C MET A 101 -1.47 18.56 18.51
N ARG A 102 -1.55 19.44 17.48
CA ARG A 102 -1.42 20.89 17.65
C ARG A 102 -2.44 21.48 18.63
N LYS A 103 -3.66 20.92 18.67
CA LYS A 103 -4.73 21.32 19.60
C LYS A 103 -4.64 20.65 20.97
N GLY A 104 -3.62 19.84 21.24
CA GLY A 104 -3.47 19.10 22.49
C GLY A 104 -4.58 18.07 22.75
N LYS A 105 -5.28 17.61 21.70
CA LYS A 105 -6.35 16.59 21.82
C LYS A 105 -5.82 15.18 21.88
N ILE A 106 -4.62 14.96 21.37
CA ILE A 106 -3.84 13.72 21.49
C ILE A 106 -2.39 14.09 21.80
N LYS A 107 -1.61 13.13 22.30
CA LYS A 107 -0.18 13.29 22.57
C LYS A 107 0.55 13.67 21.28
N ASP A 108 1.46 14.63 21.37
CA ASP A 108 2.42 14.91 20.30
C ASP A 108 3.43 13.76 20.22
N GLU A 109 3.28 12.93 19.19
CA GLU A 109 4.11 11.76 18.96
C GLU A 109 4.13 11.41 17.47
N LYS A 110 5.14 10.63 17.06
CA LYS A 110 5.22 10.15 15.69
C LYS A 110 4.29 8.96 15.48
N ILE A 111 3.27 9.14 14.63
CA ILE A 111 2.36 8.09 14.18
C ILE A 111 2.61 7.88 12.69
N ASN A 112 2.88 6.64 12.28
CA ASN A 112 3.01 6.31 10.87
C ASN A 112 1.63 6.26 10.22
N VAL A 113 1.46 6.96 9.10
CA VAL A 113 0.26 6.87 8.27
C VAL A 113 0.66 6.20 6.97
N ILE A 114 0.14 4.99 6.73
CA ILE A 114 0.47 4.21 5.55
C ILE A 114 -0.82 3.87 4.82
N ALA A 115 -1.01 4.45 3.63
CA ALA A 115 -2.04 3.98 2.73
C ALA A 115 -1.46 2.95 1.76
N PHE A 116 -2.18 1.87 1.51
CA PHE A 116 -1.83 0.93 0.46
C PHE A 116 -2.86 0.93 -0.67
N CYS A 117 -2.41 0.54 -1.85
CA CYS A 117 -3.25 0.33 -3.03
C CYS A 117 -2.67 -0.77 -3.90
N GLY A 118 -3.53 -1.50 -4.61
CA GLY A 118 -3.09 -2.31 -5.75
C GLY A 118 -2.71 -1.40 -6.91
N ASP A 119 -2.12 -1.97 -7.95
CA ASP A 119 -1.83 -1.31 -9.23
C ASP A 119 -3.05 -0.61 -9.84
N GLY A 120 -4.24 -1.22 -9.81
CA GLY A 120 -5.46 -0.54 -10.29
C GLY A 120 -5.84 0.72 -9.48
N GLY A 121 -5.55 0.71 -8.18
CA GLY A 121 -5.81 1.85 -7.30
C GLY A 121 -4.68 2.89 -7.29
N GLY A 122 -3.43 2.48 -7.52
CA GLY A 122 -2.26 3.34 -7.41
C GLY A 122 -1.69 3.83 -8.74
N ALA A 123 -1.65 2.96 -9.74
CA ALA A 123 -1.10 3.27 -11.06
C ALA A 123 -2.16 3.78 -12.04
N ASP A 124 -3.42 3.40 -11.84
CA ASP A 124 -4.55 3.78 -12.71
C ASP A 124 -5.46 4.80 -12.03
N MET A 125 -6.51 4.35 -11.34
CA MET A 125 -7.61 5.23 -10.94
C MET A 125 -7.22 6.27 -9.88
N GLY A 126 -6.34 5.90 -8.94
CA GLY A 126 -5.94 6.79 -7.83
C GLY A 126 -4.63 7.52 -8.05
N ILE A 127 -4.01 7.44 -9.24
CA ILE A 127 -2.72 8.11 -9.50
C ILE A 127 -2.81 9.63 -9.28
N GLY A 128 -3.95 10.25 -9.62
CA GLY A 128 -4.17 11.68 -9.40
C GLY A 128 -4.16 12.06 -7.91
N ALA A 129 -4.77 11.23 -7.05
CA ALA A 129 -4.79 11.46 -5.61
C ALA A 129 -3.39 11.27 -4.99
N ILE A 130 -2.62 10.29 -5.49
CA ILE A 130 -1.23 10.06 -5.05
C ILE A 130 -0.34 11.24 -5.47
N SER A 131 -0.44 11.66 -6.74
CA SER A 131 0.26 12.83 -7.27
C SER A 131 -0.01 14.07 -6.42
N ALA A 132 -1.28 14.39 -6.16
CA ALA A 132 -1.66 15.49 -5.28
C ALA A 132 -1.10 15.35 -3.86
N THR A 133 -1.02 14.13 -3.31
CA THR A 133 -0.46 13.92 -1.96
C THR A 133 1.03 14.25 -1.91
N LEU A 134 1.77 13.90 -2.97
CA LEU A 134 3.21 14.14 -3.07
C LEU A 134 3.58 15.63 -3.22
N THR A 135 2.62 16.51 -3.54
CA THR A 135 2.85 17.96 -3.55
C THR A 135 2.78 18.60 -2.16
N HIS A 136 2.41 17.83 -1.11
CA HIS A 136 2.33 18.33 0.27
C HIS A 136 3.47 17.81 1.15
N LYS A 137 4.47 18.67 1.39
CA LYS A 137 5.70 18.33 2.15
C LYS A 137 5.55 18.35 3.68
N GLU A 138 4.46 18.95 4.16
CA GLU A 138 4.20 19.22 5.57
C GLU A 138 3.51 18.05 6.29
N TYR A 139 3.05 17.04 5.56
CA TYR A 139 2.38 15.86 6.08
C TYR A 139 3.26 14.62 5.90
N ASN A 140 3.37 13.82 6.97
CA ASN A 140 4.16 12.61 6.97
C ASN A 140 3.26 11.41 6.72
N CYS A 141 3.25 10.91 5.49
CA CYS A 141 2.53 9.70 5.12
C CYS A 141 3.30 8.91 4.05
N LEU A 142 3.02 7.61 3.98
CA LEU A 142 3.52 6.71 2.96
C LEU A 142 2.35 6.20 2.13
N VAL A 143 2.49 6.21 0.81
CA VAL A 143 1.60 5.47 -0.09
C VAL A 143 2.37 4.29 -0.66
N LEU A 144 1.91 3.08 -0.34
CA LEU A 144 2.46 1.81 -0.82
C LEU A 144 1.60 1.26 -1.95
N LEU A 145 2.18 1.14 -3.14
CA LEU A 145 1.57 0.44 -4.27
C LEU A 145 2.08 -0.99 -4.26
N TYR A 146 1.23 -1.97 -3.95
CA TYR A 146 1.56 -3.39 -4.13
C TYR A 146 1.20 -3.78 -5.56
N ASP A 147 2.20 -4.12 -6.36
CA ASP A 147 2.03 -4.38 -7.78
C ASP A 147 1.93 -5.89 -8.02
N ASN A 148 0.72 -6.37 -8.29
CA ASN A 148 0.47 -7.74 -8.75
C ASN A 148 0.02 -7.76 -10.23
N GLU A 149 0.31 -6.68 -10.96
CA GLU A 149 0.23 -6.56 -12.41
C GLU A 149 -1.16 -6.77 -13.03
N SER A 150 -2.23 -6.70 -12.25
CA SER A 150 -3.61 -6.81 -12.72
C SER A 150 -4.60 -6.28 -11.69
N TYR A 151 -5.82 -5.97 -12.13
CA TYR A 151 -6.96 -5.86 -11.21
C TYR A 151 -7.35 -7.27 -10.73
N ALA A 152 -6.58 -7.80 -9.78
CA ALA A 152 -6.66 -9.20 -9.43
C ALA A 152 -8.01 -9.59 -8.80
N ASN A 153 -8.54 -8.76 -7.91
CA ASN A 153 -9.77 -9.06 -7.15
C ASN A 153 -11.00 -9.18 -8.05
N THR A 154 -11.01 -8.47 -9.16
CA THR A 154 -12.16 -8.42 -10.06
C THR A 154 -12.13 -9.50 -11.13
N ASP A 155 -11.19 -10.45 -11.06
CA ASP A 155 -10.92 -11.51 -12.05
C ASP A 155 -9.79 -11.15 -13.04
N ILE A 156 -8.62 -10.80 -12.48
CA ILE A 156 -7.36 -10.59 -13.22
C ILE A 156 -7.58 -9.77 -14.50
N GLN A 157 -8.15 -8.56 -14.40
CA GLN A 157 -8.25 -7.65 -15.54
C GLN A 157 -6.93 -6.90 -15.76
N LEU A 158 -6.73 -6.47 -17.00
CA LEU A 158 -5.61 -5.63 -17.41
C LEU A 158 -5.56 -4.30 -16.63
N SER A 159 -4.37 -3.93 -16.18
CA SER A 159 -4.02 -2.62 -15.61
C SER A 159 -2.89 -1.94 -16.38
N SER A 160 -2.55 -0.69 -16.03
CA SER A 160 -1.34 -0.08 -16.58
C SER A 160 -0.03 -0.69 -16.04
N GLN A 161 -0.10 -1.55 -15.02
CA GLN A 161 1.05 -2.30 -14.55
C GLN A 161 1.18 -3.67 -15.21
N THR A 162 0.18 -4.14 -15.97
CA THR A 162 0.27 -5.39 -16.73
C THR A 162 1.39 -5.34 -17.79
N PRO A 163 2.35 -6.28 -17.80
CA PRO A 163 3.43 -6.32 -18.79
C PRO A 163 2.93 -6.51 -20.22
N TYR A 164 3.69 -6.00 -21.19
CA TYR A 164 3.42 -6.21 -22.61
C TYR A 164 3.20 -7.70 -22.91
N GLY A 165 2.12 -8.01 -23.63
CA GLY A 165 1.80 -9.35 -24.06
C GLY A 165 1.20 -10.29 -23.01
N ALA A 166 1.05 -9.85 -21.77
CA ALA A 166 0.38 -10.65 -20.74
C ALA A 166 -1.11 -10.88 -21.09
N VAL A 167 -1.57 -12.09 -20.77
CA VAL A 167 -2.95 -12.53 -20.97
C VAL A 167 -3.73 -12.28 -19.68
N THR A 168 -4.83 -11.55 -19.81
CA THR A 168 -5.77 -11.22 -18.73
C THR A 168 -7.18 -11.42 -19.26
N THR A 169 -8.21 -11.30 -18.43
CA THR A 169 -9.60 -11.36 -18.90
C THR A 169 -9.95 -10.22 -19.87
N PHE A 170 -9.21 -9.11 -19.84
CA PHE A 170 -9.35 -7.98 -20.78
C PHE A 170 -8.32 -8.01 -21.94
N SER A 171 -7.38 -8.94 -21.92
CA SER A 171 -6.42 -9.19 -23.01
C SER A 171 -6.31 -10.66 -23.38
N PRO A 172 -7.42 -11.35 -23.69
CA PRO A 172 -7.40 -12.77 -24.04
C PRO A 172 -6.67 -12.98 -25.36
N SER A 173 -5.91 -14.06 -25.48
CA SER A 173 -5.38 -14.46 -26.78
C SER A 173 -6.50 -15.02 -27.66
N GLY A 174 -6.47 -14.72 -28.96
CA GLY A 174 -7.49 -15.21 -29.90
C GLY A 174 -6.95 -15.41 -31.30
N SER A 175 -7.71 -16.14 -32.14
CA SER A 175 -7.34 -16.44 -33.53
C SER A 175 -7.22 -15.20 -34.42
N LYS A 176 -7.99 -14.14 -34.12
CA LYS A 176 -7.95 -12.86 -34.84
C LYS A 176 -6.81 -11.95 -34.36
N LYS A 177 -6.49 -11.99 -33.06
CA LYS A 177 -5.42 -11.21 -32.46
C LYS A 177 -4.76 -12.03 -31.36
N ARG A 178 -3.60 -12.61 -31.71
CA ARG A 178 -2.83 -13.47 -30.80
C ARG A 178 -2.29 -12.72 -29.59
N LEU A 179 -1.91 -11.46 -29.79
CA LEU A 179 -1.34 -10.59 -28.77
C LEU A 179 -2.23 -9.36 -28.56
N MET A 180 -3.13 -9.42 -27.57
CA MET A 180 -4.10 -8.35 -27.33
C MET A 180 -3.48 -7.11 -26.68
N HIS A 181 -2.68 -7.31 -25.63
CA HIS A 181 -2.07 -6.22 -24.87
C HIS A 181 -0.71 -5.83 -25.43
N THR A 182 -0.66 -4.64 -26.01
CA THR A 182 0.54 -4.12 -26.69
C THR A 182 1.09 -2.86 -26.03
N ARG A 183 0.56 -2.44 -24.87
CA ARG A 183 1.06 -1.28 -24.13
C ARG A 183 2.16 -1.74 -23.17
N TRP A 184 3.20 -0.93 -23.05
CA TRP A 184 4.25 -1.15 -22.07
C TRP A 184 3.77 -0.82 -20.66
N LYS A 185 4.34 -1.51 -19.67
CA LYS A 185 4.11 -1.25 -18.24
C LYS A 185 4.45 0.21 -17.92
N LYS A 186 3.53 0.92 -17.28
CA LYS A 186 3.74 2.32 -16.86
C LYS A 186 4.81 2.36 -15.77
N ASN A 187 5.88 3.11 -15.99
CA ASN A 187 6.92 3.34 -14.98
C ASN A 187 6.44 4.34 -13.92
N VAL A 188 5.64 3.88 -12.95
CA VAL A 188 5.07 4.73 -11.89
C VAL A 188 6.16 5.37 -11.02
N PRO A 189 7.16 4.65 -10.49
CA PRO A 189 8.20 5.26 -9.66
C PRO A 189 8.96 6.35 -10.42
N GLY A 190 9.37 6.08 -11.67
CA GLY A 190 10.08 7.06 -12.49
C GLY A 190 9.22 8.29 -12.82
N MET A 191 7.95 8.08 -13.17
CA MET A 191 7.00 9.18 -13.45
C MET A 191 6.77 10.06 -12.22
N LEU A 192 6.56 9.45 -11.05
CA LEU A 192 6.37 10.21 -9.80
C LEU A 192 7.66 10.93 -9.38
N ALA A 193 8.82 10.30 -9.54
CA ALA A 193 10.11 10.91 -9.21
C ALA A 193 10.44 12.12 -10.09
N ALA A 194 10.12 12.06 -11.38
CA ALA A 194 10.31 13.18 -12.28
C ALA A 194 9.33 14.35 -11.99
N GLY A 195 8.09 14.05 -11.61
CA GLY A 195 7.04 15.05 -11.41
C GLY A 195 6.98 15.71 -10.02
N HIS A 196 7.61 15.12 -9.00
CA HIS A 196 7.46 15.54 -7.60
C HIS A 196 8.84 15.75 -6.94
N PRO A 197 9.58 16.82 -7.30
CA PRO A 197 10.94 17.06 -6.80
C PRO A 197 11.01 17.30 -5.29
N GLU A 198 9.89 17.70 -4.66
CA GLU A 198 9.80 17.87 -3.21
C GLU A 198 9.45 16.57 -2.46
N SER A 199 9.19 15.47 -3.17
CA SER A 199 8.96 14.16 -2.54
C SER A 199 10.23 13.70 -1.83
N ARG A 200 10.09 13.34 -0.55
CA ARG A 200 11.23 12.94 0.28
C ARG A 200 11.81 11.59 -0.12
N TYR A 201 10.99 10.70 -0.67
CA TYR A 201 11.39 9.33 -0.95
C TYR A 201 10.45 8.69 -1.97
N ILE A 202 11.03 8.09 -3.00
CA ILE A 202 10.35 7.22 -3.97
C ILE A 202 11.28 6.03 -4.21
N ALA A 203 10.75 4.83 -4.07
CA ALA A 203 11.51 3.59 -4.26
C ALA A 203 10.63 2.48 -4.84
N ALA A 204 11.31 1.51 -5.44
CA ALA A 204 10.75 0.22 -5.81
C ALA A 204 11.48 -0.86 -5.02
N GLY A 205 10.77 -1.91 -4.64
CA GLY A 205 11.31 -3.06 -3.92
C GLY A 205 10.52 -4.31 -4.22
N CYS A 206 11.10 -5.46 -3.90
CA CYS A 206 10.47 -6.76 -4.00
C CYS A 206 10.37 -7.36 -2.60
N ALA A 207 9.28 -8.06 -2.29
CA ALA A 207 9.13 -8.77 -1.03
C ALA A 207 9.74 -10.19 -1.07
N ALA A 208 10.19 -10.65 -2.24
CA ALA A 208 10.85 -11.93 -2.50
C ALA A 208 12.28 -11.73 -3.01
#